data_AF-A0A524KPZ8-F1
#
_entry.id   AF-A0A524KPZ8-F1
#
_cell.length_a   1.000
_cell.length_b   1.000
_cell.length_c   1.000
_cell.angle_alpha   90.00
_cell.angle_beta   90.00
_cell.angle_gamma   90.00
#
_symmetry.space_group_name_H-M   'P 1'
#
loop_
_entity.id
_entity.type
_entity.pdbx_description
1 polymer ?
#
loop_
_entity_poly.entity_id
_entity_poly.type
_entity_poly.pdbx_seq_one_letter_code
_entity_poly.pdbx_strand_id
1 'polypeptide(L)'
;MKLTCVLACLLASAAAADDSFARRWTYPSETSAVVYWQLDDMTKEALSRVEWGTTDALGQSTPATTSPRWGHLHRLTGLEPDATVHYRMVVVDPATKQETKSEILTLATRRRPDALRVPDQVKGPPFVLDKPGATYILMRDVTAPGDAFVITAPDVTLDLDGHTVTFGNDTDKQVFGVNAQCKGPATVCNGHLAQGARSGKYSAAVESRWIPEPREVFGISTDVHLPCAYPVRGFGACAGLHIHHNHLASRVTEVESRHYPGNDLLRLDIQGGNIHVHDNLLTGGCHRGMGLTGEGPNVEVDHNDVRHHQQYVNGYAFGASCAGLDIHHNRVTSHGRGVHLTAEGIRFHHNAMSLRGHQQLDDIPAKSRPFKHQIVELHGVKFEGRKVKNCTVHDNFVQITQELPRDSGGEGTPDDKLTSGVYVRSKATAVAAGRLTDSTQAWEKDRWKGYWVKYSPALPPARIAGNDATSLFGEFQAAEPGDYALYMKWQYVPATPLNIACYDPNARNEVYGNTFVALTRCGKTRHGGYGDSGQWAAAVYFVGMTHGPAAGDGYAIHVHDNRFVSNDLFVASQTPVNMTVRIEKNLFTLSTVPPPVEGHTPFRRLGADLEASIQAGGNTFHGMKP
;
A
#
# COMPACT_ATOMS: atom_id res chain seq x y z
N MET A 1 -22.53 -2.82 24.25
CA MET A 1 -21.25 -2.81 24.98
C MET A 1 -20.62 -4.19 24.83
N LYS A 2 -19.41 -4.25 24.23
CA LYS A 2 -18.52 -5.40 24.01
C LYS A 2 -19.02 -6.59 23.14
N LEU A 3 -18.73 -6.50 21.84
CA LEU A 3 -18.59 -7.64 20.94
C LEU A 3 -17.11 -7.66 20.48
N THR A 4 -16.28 -8.42 21.17
CA THR A 4 -14.86 -8.68 20.83
C THR A 4 -14.51 -10.01 21.50
N CYS A 5 -13.77 -10.87 20.79
CA CYS A 5 -13.39 -12.24 21.17
C CYS A 5 -14.43 -13.35 20.92
N VAL A 6 -14.46 -13.86 19.69
CA VAL A 6 -14.64 -15.29 19.45
C VAL A 6 -13.64 -15.71 18.38
N LEU A 7 -12.37 -15.87 18.77
CA LEU A 7 -11.42 -16.82 18.17
C LEU A 7 -10.15 -16.91 19.04
N ALA A 8 -10.25 -17.57 20.18
CA ALA A 8 -9.10 -18.01 20.97
C ALA A 8 -9.56 -19.10 21.93
N CYS A 9 -9.33 -20.36 21.60
CA CYS A 9 -9.10 -21.44 22.57
C CYS A 9 -8.90 -22.77 21.83
N LEU A 10 -7.64 -23.16 21.67
CA LEU A 10 -7.17 -24.54 21.87
C LEU A 10 -5.64 -24.50 21.84
N LEU A 11 -5.04 -24.40 23.03
CA LEU A 11 -3.86 -25.11 23.52
C LEU A 11 -3.42 -24.44 24.84
N ALA A 12 -3.42 -25.22 25.91
CA ALA A 12 -3.00 -24.79 27.24
C ALA A 12 -1.58 -25.28 27.55
N SER A 13 -0.87 -24.44 28.31
CA SER A 13 0.36 -24.67 29.08
C SER A 13 1.71 -24.62 28.34
N ALA A 14 2.24 -23.41 28.25
CA ALA A 14 3.51 -23.01 28.85
C ALA A 14 3.45 -21.49 29.01
N ALA A 15 4.08 -20.90 30.03
CA ALA A 15 4.14 -19.45 30.18
C ALA A 15 4.83 -18.85 28.96
N ALA A 16 4.05 -18.32 28.01
CA ALA A 16 4.57 -17.68 26.82
C ALA A 16 5.26 -16.39 27.26
N ALA A 17 6.56 -16.27 26.97
CA ALA A 17 7.22 -14.98 26.95
C ALA A 17 6.40 -14.04 26.04
N ASP A 18 6.14 -12.83 26.52
CA ASP A 18 5.37 -11.80 25.82
C ASP A 18 6.20 -11.25 24.65
N ASP A 19 6.25 -12.01 23.55
CA ASP A 19 7.09 -11.74 22.39
C ASP A 19 6.34 -10.76 21.45
N SER A 20 6.31 -9.49 21.86
CA SER A 20 5.77 -8.37 21.08
C SER A 20 6.86 -7.61 20.31
N PHE A 21 8.06 -8.21 20.23
CA PHE A 21 9.29 -7.54 19.78
C PHE A 21 10.15 -8.46 18.89
N ALA A 22 9.57 -9.15 17.91
CA ALA A 22 10.33 -9.84 16.86
C ALA A 22 11.07 -8.88 15.93
N ARG A 23 12.00 -9.44 15.15
CA ARG A 23 12.72 -8.78 14.05
C ARG A 23 13.29 -7.42 14.43
N ARG A 24 13.93 -7.37 15.60
CA ARG A 24 14.54 -6.14 16.13
C ARG A 24 15.71 -5.74 15.26
N TRP A 25 15.80 -4.46 14.94
CA TRP A 25 16.91 -3.88 14.20
C TRP A 25 17.18 -2.47 14.71
N THR A 26 18.45 -2.09 14.77
CA THR A 26 18.85 -0.73 15.08
C THR A 26 19.98 -0.25 14.17
N TYR A 27 20.00 1.05 13.91
CA TYR A 27 21.10 1.72 13.22
C TYR A 27 21.49 2.99 13.97
N PRO A 28 22.60 2.98 14.71
CA PRO A 28 23.17 4.20 15.30
C PRO A 28 24.03 4.96 14.29
N SER A 29 23.86 6.28 14.26
CA SER A 29 24.71 7.23 13.54
C SER A 29 25.49 8.12 14.54
N GLU A 30 25.89 9.34 14.17
CA GLU A 30 26.66 10.23 15.05
C GLU A 30 25.78 10.86 16.12
N THR A 31 24.63 11.41 15.73
CA THR A 31 23.72 12.13 16.64
C THR A 31 22.29 11.61 16.59
N SER A 32 22.08 10.47 15.94
CA SER A 32 20.78 9.84 15.80
C SER A 32 20.86 8.31 15.83
N ALA A 33 19.72 7.66 16.00
CA ALA A 33 19.59 6.22 15.83
C ALA A 33 18.19 5.85 15.32
N VAL A 34 18.10 4.82 14.48
CA VAL A 34 16.82 4.21 14.10
C VAL A 34 16.62 2.93 14.91
N VAL A 35 15.39 2.73 15.38
CA VAL A 35 14.96 1.52 16.11
C VAL A 35 13.74 0.96 15.41
N TYR A 36 13.79 -0.34 15.11
CA TYR A 36 12.72 -1.08 14.44
C TYR A 36 12.42 -2.40 15.13
N TRP A 37 11.15 -2.80 15.10
CA TRP A 37 10.68 -4.13 15.47
C TRP A 37 9.33 -4.44 14.83
N GLN A 38 8.91 -5.70 14.93
CA GLN A 38 7.58 -6.16 14.57
C GLN A 38 6.91 -6.85 15.76
N LEU A 39 5.58 -6.92 15.72
CA LEU A 39 4.84 -7.86 16.56
C LEU A 39 4.98 -9.27 15.98
N ASP A 40 5.06 -10.29 16.81
CA ASP A 40 5.24 -11.67 16.36
C ASP A 40 4.02 -12.22 15.62
N ASP A 41 2.84 -11.76 16.01
CA ASP A 41 1.58 -12.10 15.36
C ASP A 41 1.25 -11.06 14.30
N MET A 42 1.52 -11.42 13.04
CA MET A 42 1.21 -10.59 11.88
C MET A 42 -0.27 -10.26 11.72
N THR A 43 -1.20 -10.85 12.49
CA THR A 43 -2.61 -10.47 12.50
C THR A 43 -2.92 -9.27 13.41
N LYS A 44 -2.02 -8.94 14.35
CA LYS A 44 -2.19 -7.86 15.34
C LYS A 44 -1.59 -6.53 14.88
N GLU A 45 -2.02 -5.46 15.54
CA GLU A 45 -1.47 -4.11 15.36
C GLU A 45 -1.45 -3.40 16.72
N ALA A 46 -0.46 -2.55 16.93
CA ALA A 46 -0.32 -1.79 18.17
C ALA A 46 0.17 -0.36 17.94
N LEU A 47 -0.10 0.52 18.89
CA LEU A 47 0.60 1.80 18.97
C LEU A 47 1.99 1.55 19.58
N SER A 48 2.94 2.45 19.35
CA SER A 48 4.32 2.27 19.82
C SER A 48 5.02 3.57 20.13
N ARG A 49 6.06 3.49 20.97
CA ARG A 49 7.07 4.52 21.20
C ARG A 49 8.39 3.87 21.63
N VAL A 50 9.46 4.65 21.62
CA VAL A 50 10.75 4.26 22.21
C VAL A 50 11.07 5.19 23.35
N GLU A 51 11.35 4.64 24.52
CA GLU A 51 11.86 5.36 25.67
C GLU A 51 13.38 5.20 25.73
N TRP A 52 14.13 6.27 26.00
CA TRP A 52 15.59 6.27 25.92
C TRP A 52 16.25 7.24 26.90
N GLY A 53 17.55 7.12 27.09
CA GLY A 53 18.36 8.00 27.92
C GLY A 53 19.85 7.63 27.93
N THR A 54 20.66 8.41 28.64
CA THR A 54 22.11 8.14 28.82
C THR A 54 22.39 7.12 29.93
N THR A 55 21.36 6.70 30.67
CA THR A 55 21.41 5.69 31.72
C THR A 55 20.18 4.79 31.65
N ASP A 56 20.20 3.68 32.36
CA ASP A 56 19.09 2.72 32.47
C ASP A 56 17.83 3.28 33.17
N ALA A 57 17.93 4.45 33.81
CA ALA A 57 16.76 5.16 34.31
C ALA A 57 15.78 5.52 33.17
N LEU A 58 16.30 5.68 31.95
CA LEU A 58 15.61 6.28 30.80
C LEU A 58 15.04 7.67 31.18
N GLY A 59 14.68 8.51 30.22
CA GLY A 59 14.22 9.87 30.58
C GLY A 59 13.63 10.68 29.44
N GLN A 60 13.79 10.17 28.23
CA GLN A 60 13.24 10.70 27.01
C GLN A 60 12.32 9.68 26.36
N SER A 61 11.44 10.14 25.49
CA SER A 61 10.59 9.27 24.68
C SER A 61 10.39 9.88 23.30
N THR A 62 10.32 9.02 22.29
CA THR A 62 9.76 9.42 20.99
C THR A 62 8.26 9.72 21.13
N PRO A 63 7.68 10.50 20.21
CA PRO A 63 6.23 10.61 20.10
C PRO A 63 5.60 9.23 19.90
N ALA A 64 4.47 8.98 20.58
CA ALA A 64 3.70 7.78 20.32
C ALA A 64 3.13 7.81 18.89
N THR A 65 3.15 6.66 18.21
CA THR A 65 2.50 6.54 16.90
C THR A 65 1.01 6.85 17.02
N THR A 66 0.44 7.52 16.03
CA THR A 66 -0.97 7.92 16.01
C THR A 66 -1.90 6.86 15.41
N SER A 67 -1.35 5.88 14.70
CA SER A 67 -2.08 4.76 14.10
C SER A 67 -1.41 3.45 14.46
N PRO A 68 -2.16 2.43 14.91
CA PRO A 68 -1.57 1.15 15.30
C PRO A 68 -0.99 0.46 14.06
N ARG A 69 0.11 -0.28 14.18
CA ARG A 69 0.81 -1.00 13.09
C ARG A 69 1.34 -2.35 13.55
N TRP A 70 1.70 -3.19 12.59
CA TRP A 70 2.41 -4.45 12.83
C TRP A 70 3.93 -4.22 12.89
N GLY A 71 4.46 -3.43 11.95
CA GLY A 71 5.84 -2.97 11.98
C GLY A 71 5.97 -1.59 12.62
N HIS A 72 7.05 -1.38 13.38
CA HIS A 72 7.29 -0.17 14.15
C HIS A 72 8.66 0.39 13.83
N LEU A 73 8.73 1.67 13.47
CA LEU A 73 9.97 2.38 13.19
C LEU A 73 9.99 3.70 13.94
N HIS A 74 11.04 3.91 14.73
CA HIS A 74 11.25 5.10 15.53
C HIS A 74 12.64 5.65 15.30
N ARG A 75 12.78 6.97 15.38
CA ARG A 75 14.08 7.65 15.29
C ARG A 75 14.36 8.43 16.56
N LEU A 76 15.54 8.20 17.10
CA LEU A 76 16.15 8.99 18.17
C LEU A 76 17.01 10.07 17.52
N THR A 77 16.95 11.30 18.00
CA THR A 77 17.72 12.44 17.48
C THR A 77 18.30 13.26 18.62
N GLY A 78 19.33 14.06 18.34
CA GLY A 78 20.00 14.87 19.36
C GLY A 78 20.80 14.04 20.36
N LEU A 79 21.31 12.89 19.92
CA LEU A 79 22.22 12.06 20.70
C LEU A 79 23.62 12.67 20.71
N GLU A 80 24.35 12.46 21.79
CA GLU A 80 25.78 12.79 21.83
C GLU A 80 26.58 11.79 20.98
N PRO A 81 27.57 12.23 20.18
CA PRO A 81 28.51 11.34 19.52
C PRO A 81 29.36 10.53 20.52
N ASP A 82 29.77 9.33 20.12
CA ASP A 82 30.63 8.44 20.91
C ASP A 82 30.04 8.10 22.30
N ALA A 83 28.71 8.04 22.40
CA ALA A 83 27.99 7.80 23.64
C ALA A 83 27.23 6.46 23.63
N THR A 84 27.07 5.88 24.82
CA THR A 84 26.14 4.75 25.02
C THR A 84 24.75 5.31 25.33
N VAL A 85 23.76 4.81 24.60
CA VAL A 85 22.34 5.16 24.77
C VAL A 85 21.61 3.91 25.23
N HIS A 86 20.88 4.04 26.34
CA HIS A 86 19.96 3.04 26.84
C HIS A 86 18.58 3.31 26.25
N TYR A 87 17.90 2.27 25.76
CA TYR A 87 16.56 2.40 25.18
C TYR A 87 15.71 1.17 25.46
N ARG A 88 14.39 1.33 25.40
CA ARG A 88 13.43 0.23 25.33
C ARG A 88 12.30 0.55 24.36
N MET A 89 11.85 -0.47 23.66
CA MET A 89 10.66 -0.44 22.82
C MET A 89 9.42 -0.62 23.70
N VAL A 90 8.38 0.17 23.41
CA VAL A 90 7.09 0.10 24.11
C VAL A 90 5.99 -0.11 23.08
N VAL A 91 5.21 -1.16 23.29
CA VAL A 91 4.00 -1.50 22.54
C VAL A 91 2.79 -1.13 23.39
N VAL A 92 1.79 -0.48 22.79
CA VAL A 92 0.59 -0.02 23.48
C VAL A 92 -0.64 -0.56 22.73
N ASP A 93 -1.45 -1.34 23.44
CA ASP A 93 -2.68 -1.88 22.88
C ASP A 93 -3.65 -0.71 22.55
N PRO A 94 -4.15 -0.62 21.30
CA PRO A 94 -4.93 0.52 20.86
C PRO A 94 -6.29 0.63 21.57
N ALA A 95 -6.85 -0.48 22.05
CA ALA A 95 -8.19 -0.54 22.65
C ALA A 95 -8.18 -0.34 24.17
N THR A 96 -7.29 -1.03 24.87
CA THR A 96 -7.19 -1.06 26.34
C THR A 96 -6.18 -0.05 26.88
N LYS A 97 -5.27 0.44 26.02
CA LYS A 97 -4.13 1.30 26.39
C LYS A 97 -3.10 0.62 27.30
N GLN A 98 -3.17 -0.70 27.45
CA GLN A 98 -2.18 -1.47 28.18
C GLN A 98 -0.83 -1.42 27.46
N GLU A 99 0.26 -1.31 28.22
CA GLU A 99 1.62 -1.27 27.68
C GLU A 99 2.35 -2.59 27.90
N THR A 100 3.03 -3.06 26.87
CA THR A 100 4.07 -4.09 26.94
C THR A 100 5.43 -3.43 26.65
N LYS A 101 6.44 -3.75 27.45
CA LYS A 101 7.77 -3.13 27.38
C LYS A 101 8.82 -4.21 27.19
N SER A 102 9.77 -3.96 26.30
CA SER A 102 10.99 -4.76 26.19
C SER A 102 11.92 -4.51 27.38
N GLU A 103 12.94 -5.36 27.51
CA GLU A 103 14.09 -5.08 28.34
C GLU A 103 14.80 -3.78 27.92
N ILE A 104 15.63 -3.25 28.83
CA ILE A 104 16.48 -2.11 28.50
C ILE A 104 17.67 -2.63 27.68
N LEU A 105 17.77 -2.14 26.45
CA LEU A 105 18.83 -2.42 25.51
C LEU A 105 19.79 -1.23 25.44
N THR A 106 20.96 -1.44 24.84
CA THR A 106 21.94 -0.39 24.60
C THR A 106 22.35 -0.31 23.14
N LEU A 107 22.58 0.89 22.65
CA LEU A 107 23.25 1.15 21.38
C LEU A 107 24.36 2.19 21.59
N ALA A 108 25.33 2.25 20.69
CA ALA A 108 26.43 3.21 20.77
C ALA A 108 26.44 4.08 19.51
N THR A 109 26.31 5.39 19.68
CA THR A 109 26.63 6.35 18.62
C THR A 109 28.14 6.34 18.38
N ARG A 110 28.56 6.65 17.16
CA ARG A 110 29.98 6.68 16.81
C ARG A 110 30.27 7.81 15.87
N ARG A 111 31.22 8.67 16.25
CA ARG A 111 31.77 9.67 15.35
C ARG A 111 32.58 8.99 14.26
N ARG A 112 32.37 9.42 13.02
CA ARG A 112 33.10 9.00 11.82
C ARG A 112 34.04 10.15 11.44
N PRO A 113 35.29 10.16 11.93
CA PRO A 113 36.21 11.29 11.73
C PRO A 113 36.51 11.54 10.24
N ASP A 114 36.52 10.50 9.41
CA ASP A 114 36.83 10.58 7.99
C ASP A 114 35.62 10.94 7.10
N ALA A 115 34.42 11.03 7.68
CA ALA A 115 33.22 11.36 6.90
C ALA A 115 33.19 12.85 6.50
N LEU A 116 32.68 13.13 5.32
CA LEU A 116 32.50 14.49 4.81
C LEU A 116 31.20 15.09 5.36
N ARG A 117 31.32 16.24 6.01
CA ARG A 117 30.21 16.93 6.68
C ARG A 117 29.45 17.81 5.69
N VAL A 118 28.16 17.54 5.53
CA VAL A 118 27.26 18.32 4.67
C VAL A 118 26.39 19.22 5.54
N PRO A 119 26.23 20.53 5.23
CA PRO A 119 26.74 21.27 4.06
C PRO A 119 28.14 21.90 4.22
N ASP A 120 28.82 21.70 5.35
CA ASP A 120 30.00 22.50 5.70
C ASP A 120 31.20 22.27 4.78
N GLN A 121 31.40 21.03 4.35
CA GLN A 121 32.52 20.61 3.50
C GLN A 121 32.10 20.29 2.05
N VAL A 122 30.80 20.24 1.77
CA VAL A 122 30.25 19.92 0.45
C VAL A 122 29.30 21.04 0.05
N LYS A 123 29.64 21.75 -1.03
CA LYS A 123 28.82 22.85 -1.54
C LYS A 123 27.57 22.29 -2.24
N GLY A 124 26.46 23.01 -2.14
CA GLY A 124 25.16 22.68 -2.71
C GLY A 124 24.07 23.59 -2.16
N PRO A 125 22.78 23.29 -2.40
CA PRO A 125 22.27 22.18 -3.21
C PRO A 125 22.34 22.42 -4.75
N PRO A 126 22.43 21.37 -5.58
CA PRO A 126 22.58 19.98 -5.18
C PRO A 126 23.96 19.71 -4.58
N PHE A 127 23.99 18.94 -3.49
CA PHE A 127 25.23 18.43 -2.89
C PHE A 127 25.72 17.24 -3.72
N VAL A 128 26.85 17.40 -4.40
CA VAL A 128 27.41 16.36 -5.27
C VAL A 128 28.35 15.47 -4.46
N LEU A 129 28.04 14.17 -4.42
CA LEU A 129 28.81 13.16 -3.69
C LEU A 129 29.70 12.39 -4.67
N ASP A 130 30.90 12.89 -4.87
CA ASP A 130 31.82 12.54 -5.97
C ASP A 130 33.10 11.82 -5.53
N LYS A 131 33.25 11.50 -4.24
CA LYS A 131 34.43 10.78 -3.74
C LYS A 131 34.13 9.30 -3.54
N PRO A 132 34.78 8.39 -4.29
CA PRO A 132 34.56 6.95 -4.15
C PRO A 132 34.85 6.47 -2.72
N GLY A 133 34.02 5.57 -2.20
CA GLY A 133 34.19 5.00 -0.85
C GLY A 133 33.90 5.96 0.31
N ALA A 134 33.53 7.21 0.03
CA ALA A 134 33.36 8.21 1.07
C ALA A 134 32.00 8.07 1.79
N THR A 135 32.03 8.31 3.10
CA THR A 135 30.81 8.55 3.88
C THR A 135 30.54 10.06 3.94
N TYR A 136 29.31 10.46 3.67
CA TYR A 136 28.80 11.80 3.83
C TYR A 136 27.75 11.82 4.94
N ILE A 137 27.90 12.76 5.87
CA ILE A 137 27.00 12.91 7.03
C ILE A 137 26.36 14.28 6.96
N LEU A 138 25.04 14.30 6.93
CA LEU A 138 24.27 15.54 7.05
C LEU A 138 24.30 16.03 8.49
N MET A 139 24.63 17.30 8.71
CA MET A 139 24.82 17.88 10.06
C MET A 139 23.66 18.75 10.54
N ARG A 140 22.71 19.03 9.65
CA ARG A 140 21.55 19.89 9.89
C ARG A 140 20.51 19.68 8.81
N ASP A 141 19.28 20.06 9.10
CA ASP A 141 18.22 20.10 8.10
C ASP A 141 18.61 21.04 6.94
N VAL A 142 18.26 20.64 5.72
CA VAL A 142 18.56 21.41 4.50
C VAL A 142 17.34 21.50 3.59
N THR A 143 17.24 22.63 2.87
CA THR A 143 16.20 22.86 1.87
C THR A 143 16.85 23.15 0.52
N ALA A 144 16.42 22.44 -0.52
CA ALA A 144 16.84 22.60 -1.89
C ALA A 144 15.71 23.13 -2.77
N PRO A 145 15.94 24.18 -3.59
CA PRO A 145 14.95 24.63 -4.56
C PRO A 145 14.65 23.56 -5.62
N GLY A 146 15.62 22.69 -5.94
CA GLY A 146 15.50 21.56 -6.85
C GLY A 146 16.05 20.27 -6.24
N ASP A 147 16.98 19.61 -6.94
CA ASP A 147 17.68 18.41 -6.44
C ASP A 147 18.44 18.71 -5.14
N ALA A 148 18.35 17.85 -4.14
CA ALA A 148 19.10 18.03 -2.89
C ALA A 148 20.47 17.32 -2.93
N PHE A 149 20.52 16.02 -3.26
CA PHE A 149 21.77 15.25 -3.34
C PHE A 149 21.91 14.54 -4.68
N VAL A 150 23.13 14.52 -5.22
CA VAL A 150 23.47 13.74 -6.41
C VAL A 150 24.68 12.87 -6.12
N ILE A 151 24.51 11.55 -6.13
CA ILE A 151 25.60 10.58 -5.92
C ILE A 151 26.20 10.22 -7.27
N THR A 152 27.45 10.59 -7.51
CA THR A 152 28.14 10.38 -8.79
C THR A 152 29.28 9.36 -8.70
N ALA A 153 29.84 9.14 -7.49
CA ALA A 153 30.88 8.15 -7.23
C ALA A 153 30.33 6.84 -6.64
N PRO A 154 30.99 5.69 -6.91
CA PRO A 154 30.62 4.40 -6.33
C PRO A 154 31.07 4.28 -4.87
N ASP A 155 30.53 3.27 -4.18
CA ASP A 155 30.84 2.94 -2.78
C ASP A 155 30.57 4.11 -1.81
N VAL A 156 29.68 5.03 -2.19
CA VAL A 156 29.30 6.18 -1.35
C VAL A 156 28.24 5.79 -0.34
N THR A 157 28.43 6.21 0.91
CA THR A 157 27.37 6.19 1.93
C THR A 157 26.90 7.62 2.20
N LEU A 158 25.61 7.90 1.97
CA LEU A 158 24.93 9.09 2.46
C LEU A 158 24.13 8.72 3.71
N ASP A 159 24.59 9.19 4.87
CA ASP A 159 23.86 9.12 6.13
C ASP A 159 23.28 10.50 6.42
N LEU A 160 21.96 10.58 6.56
CA LEU A 160 21.29 11.85 6.83
C LEU A 160 21.28 12.20 8.33
N ASP A 161 21.86 11.35 9.20
CA ASP A 161 21.98 11.50 10.66
C ASP A 161 20.68 11.98 11.34
N GLY A 162 19.55 11.48 10.84
CA GLY A 162 18.22 11.80 11.34
C GLY A 162 17.67 13.17 10.95
N HIS A 163 18.39 13.94 10.15
CA HIS A 163 17.96 15.25 9.66
C HIS A 163 16.94 15.18 8.53
N THR A 164 16.27 16.31 8.32
CA THR A 164 15.30 16.52 7.26
C THR A 164 15.94 17.15 6.03
N VAL A 165 15.68 16.56 4.87
CA VAL A 165 16.02 17.09 3.55
C VAL A 165 14.72 17.48 2.85
N THR A 166 14.51 18.78 2.64
CA THR A 166 13.40 19.29 1.83
C THR A 166 13.86 19.52 0.39
N PHE A 167 13.32 18.80 -0.59
CA PHE A 167 13.71 18.92 -2.01
C PHE A 167 12.57 19.47 -2.87
N GLY A 168 12.88 20.09 -4.01
CA GLY A 168 11.83 20.61 -4.89
C GLY A 168 10.95 21.67 -4.23
N ASN A 169 11.59 22.69 -3.67
CA ASN A 169 10.90 23.76 -2.96
C ASN A 169 10.45 24.91 -3.87
N ASP A 170 11.15 25.17 -4.97
CA ASP A 170 10.96 26.39 -5.77
C ASP A 170 11.35 26.17 -7.25
N THR A 171 10.79 25.14 -7.89
CA THR A 171 11.08 24.84 -9.31
C THR A 171 9.92 24.17 -10.03
N ASP A 172 9.90 24.26 -11.36
CA ASP A 172 8.91 23.53 -12.19
C ASP A 172 9.52 22.27 -12.84
N LYS A 173 10.81 21.99 -12.58
CA LYS A 173 11.52 20.81 -13.09
C LYS A 173 11.19 19.58 -12.26
N GLN A 174 11.24 18.40 -12.89
CA GLN A 174 11.33 17.13 -12.16
C GLN A 174 12.65 17.12 -11.36
N VAL A 175 12.58 16.80 -10.07
CA VAL A 175 13.72 16.86 -9.15
C VAL A 175 13.70 15.75 -8.11
N PHE A 176 14.80 15.61 -7.38
CA PHE A 176 15.04 14.47 -6.50
C PHE A 176 15.61 14.86 -5.13
N GLY A 177 15.15 14.19 -4.08
CA GLY A 177 15.79 14.27 -2.77
C GLY A 177 17.21 13.71 -2.83
N VAL A 178 17.33 12.47 -3.27
CA VAL A 178 18.60 11.82 -3.58
C VAL A 178 18.55 11.20 -4.97
N ASN A 179 19.43 11.65 -5.85
CA ASN A 179 19.60 11.11 -7.20
C ASN A 179 20.91 10.34 -7.28
N ALA A 180 20.85 9.00 -7.26
CA ALA A 180 22.03 8.17 -7.39
C ALA A 180 22.28 7.82 -8.87
N GLN A 181 23.32 8.44 -9.43
CA GLN A 181 23.77 8.38 -10.84
C GLN A 181 25.07 7.59 -11.02
N CYS A 182 25.69 7.12 -9.93
CA CYS A 182 26.97 6.40 -9.94
C CYS A 182 26.88 5.01 -10.56
N LYS A 183 27.90 4.60 -11.33
CA LYS A 183 28.07 3.20 -11.74
C LYS A 183 28.83 2.46 -10.63
N GLY A 184 28.10 1.78 -9.77
CA GLY A 184 28.62 1.12 -8.57
C GLY A 184 27.67 1.29 -7.39
N PRO A 185 27.97 0.64 -6.26
CA PRO A 185 27.03 0.60 -5.16
C PRO A 185 26.93 1.93 -4.43
N ALA A 186 25.78 2.18 -3.81
CA ALA A 186 25.56 3.35 -2.98
C ALA A 186 24.53 3.04 -1.88
N THR A 187 24.77 3.62 -0.71
CA THR A 187 23.92 3.52 0.47
C THR A 187 23.29 4.88 0.78
N VAL A 188 21.97 4.90 0.98
CA VAL A 188 21.23 6.08 1.45
C VAL A 188 20.50 5.70 2.73
N CYS A 189 20.80 6.40 3.83
CA CYS A 189 20.27 5.99 5.12
C CYS A 189 19.87 7.11 6.08
N ASN A 190 19.01 6.74 7.03
CA ASN A 190 18.77 7.42 8.30
C ASN A 190 18.43 8.92 8.22
N GLY A 191 17.22 9.25 7.78
CA GLY A 191 16.71 10.64 7.82
C GLY A 191 15.30 10.79 7.28
N HIS A 192 14.88 12.03 7.08
CA HIS A 192 13.57 12.34 6.51
C HIS A 192 13.70 13.10 5.19
N LEU A 193 13.09 12.58 4.12
CA LEU A 193 13.08 13.20 2.79
C LEU A 193 11.68 13.76 2.50
N ALA A 194 11.54 15.08 2.55
CA ALA A 194 10.27 15.78 2.35
C ALA A 194 10.26 16.53 1.01
N GLN A 195 9.15 16.43 0.28
CA GLN A 195 8.94 17.25 -0.91
C GLN A 195 8.49 18.66 -0.50
N GLY A 196 9.16 19.68 -1.03
CA GLY A 196 8.88 21.08 -0.79
C GLY A 196 7.63 21.59 -1.52
N ALA A 197 7.50 22.91 -1.59
CA ALA A 197 6.28 23.56 -2.05
C ALA A 197 6.04 23.49 -3.58
N ARG A 198 7.09 23.41 -4.40
CA ARG A 198 6.97 23.46 -5.87
C ARG A 198 8.07 22.66 -6.58
N SER A 199 7.66 21.58 -7.24
CA SER A 199 8.46 20.79 -8.18
C SER A 199 7.60 20.24 -9.31
N GLY A 200 8.24 19.87 -10.41
CA GLY A 200 7.61 19.20 -11.54
C GLY A 200 7.12 17.79 -11.21
N LYS A 201 6.22 17.27 -12.06
CA LYS A 201 5.70 15.90 -11.96
C LYS A 201 6.82 14.87 -11.95
N TYR A 202 6.54 13.70 -11.36
CA TYR A 202 7.46 12.56 -11.33
C TYR A 202 8.74 12.76 -10.52
N SER A 203 8.81 13.83 -9.73
CA SER A 203 9.86 14.03 -8.73
C SER A 203 9.87 12.88 -7.72
N ALA A 204 11.02 12.57 -7.13
CA ALA A 204 11.13 11.44 -6.19
C ALA A 204 12.01 11.74 -4.99
N ALA A 205 11.68 11.20 -3.80
CA ALA A 205 12.54 11.36 -2.64
C ALA A 205 13.88 10.60 -2.82
N VAL A 206 13.85 9.38 -3.36
CA VAL A 206 15.05 8.67 -3.81
C VAL A 206 14.84 8.14 -5.23
N GLU A 207 15.77 8.45 -6.15
CA GLU A 207 15.79 7.89 -7.50
C GLU A 207 17.11 7.17 -7.81
N SER A 208 16.96 6.00 -8.42
CA SER A 208 17.97 5.21 -9.11
C SER A 208 17.64 5.17 -10.59
N ARG A 209 18.60 5.46 -11.48
CA ARG A 209 18.35 5.30 -12.92
C ARG A 209 19.47 4.57 -13.67
N TRP A 210 19.14 3.45 -14.31
CA TRP A 210 20.03 2.65 -15.18
C TRP A 210 21.32 2.14 -14.51
N ILE A 211 21.23 1.64 -13.28
CA ILE A 211 22.41 1.30 -12.47
C ILE A 211 22.39 -0.18 -12.11
N PRO A 212 23.27 -1.02 -12.71
CA PRO A 212 23.24 -2.47 -12.57
C PRO A 212 23.88 -3.01 -11.28
N GLU A 213 24.42 -2.14 -10.43
CA GLU A 213 25.24 -2.49 -9.25
C GLU A 213 24.46 -2.34 -7.93
N PRO A 214 24.87 -3.03 -6.84
CA PRO A 214 24.08 -3.16 -5.63
C PRO A 214 23.76 -1.85 -4.93
N ARG A 215 22.58 -1.70 -4.34
CA ARG A 215 22.19 -0.48 -3.63
C ARG A 215 21.55 -0.82 -2.31
N GLU A 216 21.70 0.06 -1.34
CA GLU A 216 21.06 -0.10 -0.04
C GLU A 216 20.31 1.17 0.34
N VAL A 217 19.02 1.04 0.69
CA VAL A 217 18.21 2.15 1.20
C VAL A 217 17.54 1.70 2.48
N PHE A 218 17.89 2.35 3.60
CA PHE A 218 17.34 1.98 4.90
C PHE A 218 17.21 3.10 5.90
N GLY A 219 16.32 2.93 6.88
CA GLY A 219 16.15 3.89 7.97
C GLY A 219 15.66 5.27 7.52
N ILE A 220 15.23 5.44 6.26
CA ILE A 220 14.67 6.71 5.78
C ILE A 220 13.16 6.75 5.98
N SER A 221 12.63 7.96 6.16
CA SER A 221 11.20 8.24 6.03
C SER A 221 10.95 9.26 4.92
N THR A 222 9.84 9.16 4.20
CA THR A 222 9.51 10.09 3.11
C THR A 222 8.20 10.83 3.36
N ASP A 223 8.05 12.01 2.78
CA ASP A 223 6.75 12.67 2.60
C ASP A 223 6.71 13.39 1.24
N VAL A 224 6.07 12.76 0.26
CA VAL A 224 5.85 13.35 -1.08
C VAL A 224 4.37 13.63 -1.29
N HIS A 225 4.03 14.75 -1.92
CA HIS A 225 2.64 15.23 -2.00
C HIS A 225 2.25 15.88 -3.33
N LEU A 226 3.22 16.33 -4.14
CA LEU A 226 2.93 16.94 -5.43
C LEU A 226 2.59 15.90 -6.52
N PRO A 227 1.92 16.30 -7.62
CA PRO A 227 1.40 15.36 -8.60
C PRO A 227 2.44 14.37 -9.14
N CYS A 228 2.05 13.09 -9.19
CA CYS A 228 2.85 11.98 -9.70
C CYS A 228 4.18 11.73 -8.97
N ALA A 229 4.42 12.29 -7.78
CA ALA A 229 5.69 12.11 -7.06
C ALA A 229 5.84 10.72 -6.43
N TYR A 230 7.08 10.23 -6.29
CA TYR A 230 7.40 8.91 -5.74
C TYR A 230 8.21 9.01 -4.45
N PRO A 231 7.94 8.18 -3.42
CA PRO A 231 8.88 7.99 -2.33
C PRO A 231 10.22 7.43 -2.83
N VAL A 232 10.19 6.22 -3.40
CA VAL A 232 11.38 5.55 -3.92
C VAL A 232 11.09 4.99 -5.30
N ARG A 233 12.00 5.28 -6.24
CA ARG A 233 11.87 4.86 -7.63
C ARG A 233 13.20 4.33 -8.17
N GLY A 234 13.20 3.09 -8.63
CA GLY A 234 14.24 2.51 -9.46
C GLY A 234 13.77 2.38 -10.91
N PHE A 235 14.34 3.19 -11.81
CA PHE A 235 13.97 3.23 -13.22
C PHE A 235 15.09 2.70 -14.11
N GLY A 236 14.84 1.59 -14.80
CA GLY A 236 15.78 0.99 -15.73
C GLY A 236 16.97 0.31 -15.04
N ALA A 237 17.26 -0.93 -15.44
CA ALA A 237 18.36 -1.76 -14.94
C ALA A 237 18.48 -1.94 -13.42
N CYS A 238 17.37 -2.09 -12.67
CA CYS A 238 17.47 -2.42 -11.24
C CYS A 238 17.97 -3.86 -11.04
N ALA A 239 19.04 -4.01 -10.27
CA ALA A 239 19.65 -5.27 -9.82
C ALA A 239 20.42 -5.04 -8.50
N GLY A 240 20.67 -6.08 -7.70
CA GLY A 240 21.50 -5.99 -6.49
C GLY A 240 20.93 -5.11 -5.38
N LEU A 241 19.62 -4.87 -5.34
CA LEU A 241 19.02 -3.81 -4.53
C LEU A 241 18.48 -4.35 -3.20
N HIS A 242 18.82 -3.69 -2.11
CA HIS A 242 18.32 -3.98 -0.78
C HIS A 242 17.59 -2.77 -0.21
N ILE A 243 16.29 -2.89 0.02
CA ILE A 243 15.46 -1.82 0.57
C ILE A 243 14.82 -2.34 1.84
N HIS A 244 15.22 -1.81 2.99
CA HIS A 244 14.72 -2.31 4.26
C HIS A 244 14.58 -1.26 5.34
N HIS A 245 13.69 -1.50 6.31
CA HIS A 245 13.58 -0.66 7.50
C HIS A 245 13.31 0.82 7.16
N ASN A 246 12.48 1.07 6.14
CA ASN A 246 12.08 2.42 5.75
C ASN A 246 10.62 2.71 6.10
N HIS A 247 10.27 3.99 6.21
CA HIS A 247 8.88 4.45 6.20
C HIS A 247 8.59 5.24 4.92
N LEU A 248 8.10 4.56 3.89
CA LEU A 248 7.76 5.14 2.59
C LEU A 248 6.33 5.69 2.64
N ALA A 249 6.19 6.97 2.97
CA ALA A 249 4.90 7.66 3.00
C ALA A 249 4.71 8.63 1.83
N SER A 250 3.48 8.69 1.33
CA SER A 250 3.04 9.59 0.26
C SER A 250 1.65 10.13 0.54
N ARG A 251 1.48 11.43 0.36
CA ARG A 251 0.19 12.14 0.39
C ARG A 251 -0.35 12.47 -1.00
N VAL A 252 0.39 12.10 -2.07
CA VAL A 252 0.00 12.33 -3.47
C VAL A 252 -1.46 11.90 -3.72
N THR A 253 -2.22 12.73 -4.42
CA THR A 253 -3.64 12.52 -4.77
C THR A 253 -3.91 12.54 -6.26
N GLU A 254 -2.88 12.84 -7.07
CA GLU A 254 -3.02 13.10 -8.50
C GLU A 254 -1.98 12.34 -9.33
N VAL A 255 -2.46 11.67 -10.37
CA VAL A 255 -1.64 11.01 -11.38
C VAL A 255 -2.00 11.50 -12.78
N GLU A 256 -1.05 11.42 -13.71
CA GLU A 256 -1.29 11.74 -15.12
C GLU A 256 -2.06 10.61 -15.81
N SER A 257 -1.65 9.37 -15.57
CA SER A 257 -2.28 8.17 -16.11
C SER A 257 -2.21 7.04 -15.09
N ARG A 258 -3.27 6.23 -15.02
CA ARG A 258 -3.29 4.98 -14.24
C ARG A 258 -2.59 3.81 -14.94
N HIS A 259 -2.22 3.94 -16.21
CA HIS A 259 -1.56 2.88 -16.98
C HIS A 259 -0.05 2.98 -16.82
N TYR A 260 0.54 3.94 -17.52
CA TYR A 260 1.94 4.31 -17.40
C TYR A 260 2.05 5.83 -17.37
N PRO A 261 2.84 6.40 -16.44
CA PRO A 261 3.67 5.69 -15.47
C PRO A 261 2.91 5.21 -14.22
N GLY A 262 1.71 5.73 -13.91
CA GLY A 262 1.01 5.43 -12.65
C GLY A 262 1.63 6.15 -11.46
N ASN A 263 1.39 5.64 -10.25
CA ASN A 263 2.06 6.07 -9.03
C ASN A 263 2.23 4.89 -8.07
N ASP A 264 3.39 4.81 -7.43
CA ASP A 264 3.80 3.70 -6.57
C ASP A 264 4.45 4.28 -5.31
N LEU A 265 4.26 3.66 -4.14
CA LEU A 265 5.07 3.98 -2.97
C LEU A 265 6.51 3.49 -3.16
N LEU A 266 6.68 2.34 -3.80
CA LEU A 266 7.96 1.81 -4.25
C LEU A 266 7.83 1.29 -5.68
N ARG A 267 8.59 1.85 -6.61
CA ARG A 267 8.64 1.35 -7.99
C ARG A 267 10.00 0.76 -8.31
N LEU A 268 10.03 -0.47 -8.80
CA LEU A 268 11.22 -1.16 -9.29
C LEU A 268 10.97 -1.68 -10.72
N ASP A 269 11.67 -1.09 -11.68
CA ASP A 269 11.79 -1.62 -13.04
C ASP A 269 13.04 -2.53 -13.10
N ILE A 270 12.83 -3.82 -12.87
CA ILE A 270 13.81 -4.89 -12.66
C ILE A 270 14.38 -5.38 -13.99
N GLN A 271 15.70 -5.38 -14.15
CA GLN A 271 16.37 -6.00 -15.32
C GLN A 271 17.62 -6.79 -14.91
N GLY A 272 17.60 -7.28 -13.68
CA GLY A 272 18.64 -8.12 -13.07
C GLY A 272 18.15 -8.65 -11.73
N GLY A 273 18.94 -9.53 -11.13
CA GLY A 273 18.54 -10.26 -9.93
C GLY A 273 19.06 -9.71 -8.61
N ASN A 274 18.91 -10.51 -7.56
CA ASN A 274 19.40 -10.25 -6.21
C ASN A 274 18.82 -8.96 -5.62
N ILE A 275 17.48 -8.90 -5.60
CA ILE A 275 16.74 -7.77 -5.03
C ILE A 275 15.98 -8.28 -3.82
N HIS A 276 16.10 -7.58 -2.70
CA HIS A 276 15.43 -7.90 -1.46
C HIS A 276 14.75 -6.66 -0.89
N VAL A 277 13.43 -6.72 -0.72
CA VAL A 277 12.63 -5.61 -0.17
C VAL A 277 11.93 -6.11 1.08
N HIS A 278 12.40 -5.70 2.26
CA HIS A 278 11.85 -6.25 3.52
C HIS A 278 11.81 -5.30 4.71
N ASP A 279 10.96 -5.60 5.69
CA ASP A 279 10.84 -4.80 6.93
C ASP A 279 10.51 -3.31 6.70
N ASN A 280 9.85 -2.97 5.59
CA ASN A 280 9.44 -1.59 5.30
C ASN A 280 8.00 -1.30 5.74
N LEU A 281 7.74 -0.06 6.15
CA LEU A 281 6.41 0.51 6.34
C LEU A 281 6.02 1.32 5.10
N LEU A 282 4.96 0.92 4.40
CA LEU A 282 4.45 1.64 3.22
C LEU A 282 3.12 2.30 3.57
N THR A 283 2.96 3.59 3.30
CA THR A 283 1.78 4.37 3.76
C THR A 283 1.23 5.33 2.72
N GLY A 284 -0.07 5.23 2.44
CA GLY A 284 -0.80 6.21 1.66
C GLY A 284 -0.65 6.03 0.16
N GLY A 285 -0.23 7.09 -0.53
CA GLY A 285 -0.27 7.19 -1.98
C GLY A 285 -1.70 7.31 -2.53
N CYS A 286 -1.85 7.17 -3.84
CA CYS A 286 -3.16 7.20 -4.49
C CYS A 286 -3.37 6.07 -5.51
N HIS A 287 -2.38 5.21 -5.73
CA HIS A 287 -2.50 4.14 -6.73
C HIS A 287 -1.94 2.81 -6.26
N ARG A 288 -0.64 2.53 -6.35
CA ARG A 288 -0.06 1.22 -6.01
C ARG A 288 0.85 1.28 -4.77
N GLY A 289 0.95 0.17 -4.05
CA GLY A 289 1.96 -0.01 -3.00
C GLY A 289 3.34 -0.21 -3.63
N MET A 290 3.58 -1.37 -4.21
CA MET A 290 4.81 -1.72 -4.90
C MET A 290 4.55 -2.07 -6.36
N GLY A 291 5.27 -1.43 -7.29
CA GLY A 291 5.34 -1.83 -8.69
C GLY A 291 6.61 -2.63 -8.95
N LEU A 292 6.48 -3.93 -9.23
CA LEU A 292 7.59 -4.88 -9.39
C LEU A 292 7.55 -5.46 -10.80
N THR A 293 8.23 -4.82 -11.76
CA THR A 293 8.08 -5.13 -13.18
C THR A 293 9.41 -5.46 -13.82
N GLY A 294 9.46 -6.53 -14.63
CA GLY A 294 10.63 -6.87 -15.43
C GLY A 294 11.10 -8.29 -15.20
N GLU A 295 12.40 -8.54 -15.14
CA GLU A 295 12.95 -9.90 -15.03
C GLU A 295 14.29 -9.92 -14.28
N GLY A 296 14.48 -10.95 -13.45
CA GLY A 296 15.71 -11.17 -12.71
C GLY A 296 15.58 -12.34 -11.74
N PRO A 297 16.64 -13.12 -11.50
CA PRO A 297 16.63 -14.17 -10.48
C PRO A 297 16.66 -13.58 -9.06
N ASN A 298 16.22 -14.34 -8.05
CA ASN A 298 16.37 -13.95 -6.64
C ASN A 298 15.79 -12.57 -6.32
N VAL A 299 14.53 -12.34 -6.69
CA VAL A 299 13.78 -11.15 -6.29
C VAL A 299 12.79 -11.57 -5.21
N GLU A 300 12.98 -11.04 -4.01
CA GLU A 300 12.24 -11.41 -2.80
C GLU A 300 11.64 -10.16 -2.14
N VAL A 301 10.38 -10.27 -1.71
CA VAL A 301 9.64 -9.21 -1.02
C VAL A 301 8.94 -9.79 0.20
N ASP A 302 9.41 -9.43 1.39
CA ASP A 302 8.93 -10.04 2.63
C ASP A 302 8.88 -9.14 3.84
N HIS A 303 8.07 -9.52 4.84
CA HIS A 303 8.00 -8.80 6.11
C HIS A 303 7.70 -7.29 6.00
N ASN A 304 7.03 -6.84 4.94
CA ASN A 304 6.62 -5.44 4.80
C ASN A 304 5.22 -5.21 5.40
N ASP A 305 5.02 -4.05 6.05
CA ASP A 305 3.70 -3.55 6.51
C ASP A 305 3.16 -2.52 5.51
N VAL A 306 2.27 -2.97 4.63
CA VAL A 306 1.75 -2.20 3.50
C VAL A 306 0.36 -1.65 3.79
N ARG A 307 0.23 -0.32 3.73
CA ARG A 307 -1.04 0.41 3.84
C ARG A 307 -1.19 1.44 2.72
N HIS A 308 -1.42 0.96 1.49
CA HIS A 308 -1.64 1.83 0.35
C HIS A 308 -3.12 2.24 0.21
N HIS A 309 -3.36 3.26 -0.61
CA HIS A 309 -4.68 3.73 -1.00
C HIS A 309 -4.87 3.61 -2.51
N GLN A 310 -5.95 2.95 -2.93
CA GLN A 310 -6.34 2.89 -4.34
C GLN A 310 -7.37 3.97 -4.67
N GLN A 311 -6.94 5.19 -4.96
CA GLN A 311 -7.83 6.23 -5.49
C GLN A 311 -8.15 6.00 -6.98
N TYR A 312 -7.18 5.48 -7.74
CA TYR A 312 -7.30 5.18 -9.17
C TYR A 312 -7.44 3.67 -9.40
N VAL A 313 -8.23 3.24 -10.38
CA VAL A 313 -8.39 1.80 -10.69
C VAL A 313 -7.03 1.15 -11.00
N ASN A 314 -6.92 -0.16 -10.75
CA ASN A 314 -5.68 -0.95 -10.91
C ASN A 314 -4.58 -0.62 -9.89
N GLY A 315 -4.96 -0.12 -8.72
CA GLY A 315 -4.04 0.11 -7.60
C GLY A 315 -3.94 -1.09 -6.66
N TYR A 316 -2.91 -1.91 -6.86
CA TYR A 316 -2.60 -3.08 -6.04
C TYR A 316 -1.52 -2.76 -5.00
N ALA A 317 -1.55 -3.44 -3.86
CA ALA A 317 -0.47 -3.42 -2.88
C ALA A 317 0.81 -3.98 -3.51
N PHE A 318 0.67 -5.01 -4.35
CA PHE A 318 1.77 -5.59 -5.13
C PHE A 318 1.37 -5.75 -6.60
N GLY A 319 1.98 -4.96 -7.48
CA GLY A 319 1.96 -5.18 -8.92
C GLY A 319 3.08 -6.14 -9.32
N ALA A 320 2.79 -7.44 -9.30
CA ALA A 320 3.76 -8.53 -9.50
C ALA A 320 3.86 -8.91 -10.99
N SER A 321 4.79 -8.28 -11.68
CA SER A 321 5.05 -8.44 -13.12
C SER A 321 6.49 -8.83 -13.40
N CYS A 322 7.10 -9.58 -12.47
CA CYS A 322 8.45 -10.12 -12.56
C CYS A 322 8.42 -11.65 -12.45
N ALA A 323 9.08 -12.34 -13.38
CA ALA A 323 9.11 -13.79 -13.40
C ALA A 323 9.93 -14.36 -12.23
N GLY A 324 9.45 -15.44 -11.59
CA GLY A 324 10.14 -16.06 -10.45
C GLY A 324 10.10 -15.26 -9.13
N LEU A 325 9.35 -14.15 -9.10
CA LEU A 325 9.22 -13.28 -7.94
C LEU A 325 8.66 -14.04 -6.72
N ASP A 326 9.32 -13.87 -5.57
CA ASP A 326 8.88 -14.43 -4.30
C ASP A 326 8.32 -13.34 -3.38
N ILE A 327 7.09 -13.50 -2.91
CA ILE A 327 6.40 -12.51 -2.07
C ILE A 327 5.80 -13.23 -0.86
N HIS A 328 6.34 -12.99 0.33
CA HIS A 328 5.88 -13.72 1.51
C HIS A 328 5.97 -13.00 2.84
N HIS A 329 5.19 -13.43 3.83
CA HIS A 329 5.25 -12.87 5.19
C HIS A 329 4.99 -11.35 5.24
N ASN A 330 4.26 -10.79 4.26
CA ASN A 330 3.86 -9.39 4.27
C ASN A 330 2.48 -9.21 4.91
N ARG A 331 2.30 -8.10 5.63
CA ARG A 331 0.99 -7.63 6.08
C ARG A 331 0.48 -6.55 5.15
N VAL A 332 -0.77 -6.67 4.70
CA VAL A 332 -1.44 -5.64 3.91
C VAL A 332 -2.75 -5.23 4.59
N THR A 333 -2.82 -3.97 5.03
CA THR A 333 -4.07 -3.35 5.49
C THR A 333 -4.38 -2.18 4.56
N SER A 334 -5.23 -2.40 3.56
CA SER A 334 -5.38 -1.46 2.44
C SER A 334 -6.82 -1.12 2.08
N HIS A 335 -7.01 0.12 1.60
CA HIS A 335 -8.21 0.55 0.88
C HIS A 335 -7.96 0.42 -0.62
N GLY A 336 -7.68 -0.81 -1.05
CA GLY A 336 -7.20 -1.14 -2.38
C GLY A 336 -7.02 -2.64 -2.57
N ARG A 337 -6.58 -3.04 -3.76
CA ARG A 337 -6.42 -4.46 -4.11
C ARG A 337 -5.15 -5.07 -3.51
N GLY A 338 -5.12 -6.38 -3.34
CA GLY A 338 -3.96 -7.10 -2.80
C GLY A 338 -2.83 -7.21 -3.83
N VAL A 339 -2.71 -8.35 -4.49
CA VAL A 339 -1.63 -8.67 -5.45
C VAL A 339 -2.17 -8.92 -6.86
N HIS A 340 -1.41 -8.49 -7.85
CA HIS A 340 -1.67 -8.70 -9.27
C HIS A 340 -0.54 -9.45 -9.95
N LEU A 341 -0.76 -10.73 -10.24
CA LEU A 341 0.19 -11.65 -10.83
C LEU A 341 0.03 -11.62 -12.35
N THR A 342 1.08 -11.23 -13.06
CA THR A 342 1.07 -11.13 -14.55
C THR A 342 2.26 -11.81 -15.24
N ALA A 343 3.16 -12.45 -14.48
CA ALA A 343 4.32 -13.16 -14.97
C ALA A 343 4.35 -14.62 -14.48
N GLU A 344 5.29 -15.40 -15.02
CA GLU A 344 5.44 -16.83 -14.75
C GLU A 344 6.23 -17.09 -13.46
N GLY A 345 5.94 -18.20 -12.79
CA GLY A 345 6.75 -18.72 -11.67
C GLY A 345 6.69 -17.88 -10.40
N ILE A 346 5.71 -16.98 -10.27
CA ILE A 346 5.54 -16.17 -9.06
C ILE A 346 5.13 -17.07 -7.89
N ARG A 347 5.81 -16.93 -6.76
CA ARG A 347 5.47 -17.56 -5.49
C ARG A 347 4.90 -16.49 -4.56
N PHE A 348 3.68 -16.69 -4.09
CA PHE A 348 2.99 -15.74 -3.22
C PHE A 348 2.42 -16.48 -2.02
N HIS A 349 3.08 -16.38 -0.86
CA HIS A 349 2.74 -17.24 0.28
C HIS A 349 2.90 -16.63 1.66
N HIS A 350 2.20 -17.15 2.67
CA HIS A 350 2.34 -16.70 4.06
C HIS A 350 2.06 -15.20 4.26
N ASN A 351 1.27 -14.55 3.40
CA ASN A 351 0.89 -13.15 3.55
C ASN A 351 -0.45 -13.02 4.30
N ALA A 352 -0.62 -11.93 5.06
CA ALA A 352 -1.89 -11.59 5.69
C ALA A 352 -2.45 -10.29 5.10
N MET A 353 -3.64 -10.36 4.51
CA MET A 353 -4.29 -9.24 3.83
C MET A 353 -5.68 -8.98 4.41
N SER A 354 -5.91 -7.75 4.84
CA SER A 354 -7.23 -7.23 5.22
C SER A 354 -7.54 -6.01 4.36
N LEU A 355 -8.38 -6.21 3.35
CA LEU A 355 -8.65 -5.24 2.30
C LEU A 355 -10.06 -4.69 2.38
N ARG A 356 -10.21 -3.42 1.99
CA ARG A 356 -11.48 -2.70 1.88
C ARG A 356 -11.56 -2.04 0.52
N GLY A 357 -12.74 -2.09 -0.07
CA GLY A 357 -12.98 -1.59 -1.41
C GLY A 357 -13.89 -0.38 -1.42
N HIS A 358 -13.65 0.51 -2.37
CA HIS A 358 -14.47 1.68 -2.58
C HIS A 358 -14.47 2.15 -4.04
N GLN A 359 -15.35 3.09 -4.38
CA GLN A 359 -15.42 3.74 -5.69
C GLN A 359 -14.08 4.39 -6.05
N GLN A 360 -13.66 4.24 -7.30
CA GLN A 360 -12.34 4.64 -7.79
C GLN A 360 -12.46 5.59 -8.97
N LEU A 361 -11.35 6.23 -9.33
CA LEU A 361 -11.21 7.05 -10.53
C LEU A 361 -10.66 6.22 -11.71
N ASP A 362 -11.32 6.32 -12.86
CA ASP A 362 -10.95 5.63 -14.10
C ASP A 362 -10.92 6.61 -15.29
N ASP A 363 -10.03 6.37 -16.24
CA ASP A 363 -9.79 7.22 -17.40
C ASP A 363 -10.51 6.70 -18.64
N ILE A 364 -11.77 6.22 -18.55
CA ILE A 364 -12.50 5.60 -19.69
C ILE A 364 -13.09 6.65 -20.66
N PRO A 365 -12.79 6.58 -21.97
CA PRO A 365 -11.90 5.61 -22.64
C PRO A 365 -10.43 5.94 -22.36
N ALA A 366 -9.59 4.90 -22.20
CA ALA A 366 -8.22 4.98 -21.66
C ALA A 366 -7.45 6.25 -22.06
N LYS A 367 -6.75 6.85 -21.08
CA LYS A 367 -6.06 8.14 -21.17
C LYS A 367 -6.99 9.36 -21.33
N SER A 368 -8.29 9.23 -21.03
CA SER A 368 -9.21 10.38 -21.00
C SER A 368 -9.14 11.19 -19.70
N ARG A 369 -9.44 12.49 -19.80
CA ARG A 369 -9.54 13.44 -18.69
C ARG A 369 -10.87 14.21 -18.75
N PRO A 370 -11.44 14.65 -17.61
CA PRO A 370 -11.06 14.25 -16.25
C PRO A 370 -11.35 12.76 -16.01
N PHE A 371 -10.74 12.19 -14.98
CA PHE A 371 -11.10 10.83 -14.54
C PHE A 371 -12.57 10.79 -14.11
N LYS A 372 -13.20 9.64 -14.33
CA LYS A 372 -14.60 9.37 -14.00
C LYS A 372 -14.68 8.40 -12.83
N HIS A 373 -15.65 8.59 -11.97
CA HIS A 373 -15.94 7.63 -10.90
C HIS A 373 -16.43 6.31 -11.50
N GLN A 374 -15.86 5.21 -11.03
CA GLN A 374 -16.23 3.85 -11.42
C GLN A 374 -16.29 2.92 -10.22
N ILE A 375 -17.19 1.95 -10.32
CA ILE A 375 -17.39 0.91 -9.32
C ILE A 375 -16.78 -0.37 -9.89
N VAL A 376 -15.53 -0.65 -9.53
CA VAL A 376 -14.77 -1.79 -10.05
C VAL A 376 -14.32 -2.68 -8.90
N GLU A 377 -14.55 -3.98 -9.05
CA GLU A 377 -14.29 -5.05 -8.10
C GLU A 377 -12.96 -4.92 -7.35
N LEU A 378 -12.97 -5.32 -6.08
CA LEU A 378 -11.78 -5.44 -5.26
C LEU A 378 -11.24 -6.86 -5.33
N HIS A 379 -10.03 -6.99 -5.84
CA HIS A 379 -9.29 -8.25 -5.94
C HIS A 379 -8.35 -8.40 -4.76
N GLY A 380 -8.34 -9.60 -4.16
CA GLY A 380 -7.33 -10.00 -3.18
C GLY A 380 -6.08 -10.46 -3.91
N VAL A 381 -6.13 -11.66 -4.46
CA VAL A 381 -5.14 -12.24 -5.37
C VAL A 381 -5.74 -12.27 -6.77
N LYS A 382 -5.07 -11.65 -7.75
CA LYS A 382 -5.48 -11.69 -9.15
C LYS A 382 -4.43 -12.36 -10.03
N PHE A 383 -4.85 -13.39 -10.76
CA PHE A 383 -4.12 -13.93 -11.92
C PHE A 383 -4.62 -13.21 -13.17
N GLU A 384 -3.74 -12.62 -13.99
CA GLU A 384 -4.17 -11.97 -15.24
C GLU A 384 -3.18 -12.16 -16.39
N GLY A 385 -3.67 -12.73 -17.50
CA GLY A 385 -2.93 -12.80 -18.76
C GLY A 385 -2.45 -14.20 -19.15
N ARG A 386 -1.83 -14.30 -20.33
CA ARG A 386 -1.25 -15.54 -20.87
C ARG A 386 0.11 -15.90 -20.26
N LYS A 387 0.79 -14.94 -19.64
CA LYS A 387 2.12 -15.13 -19.05
C LYS A 387 2.08 -15.68 -17.63
N VAL A 388 0.91 -15.71 -17.00
CA VAL A 388 0.74 -16.23 -15.64
C VAL A 388 0.66 -17.75 -15.69
N LYS A 389 1.81 -18.38 -15.52
CA LYS A 389 1.99 -19.83 -15.58
C LYS A 389 2.88 -20.27 -14.43
N ASN A 390 2.74 -21.52 -14.01
CA ASN A 390 3.58 -22.14 -12.99
C ASN A 390 3.66 -21.31 -11.69
N CYS A 391 2.66 -20.46 -11.42
CA CYS A 391 2.61 -19.66 -10.21
C CYS A 391 2.01 -20.48 -9.06
N THR A 392 2.47 -20.22 -7.84
CA THR A 392 1.97 -20.86 -6.63
C THR A 392 1.47 -19.81 -5.65
N VAL A 393 0.26 -20.02 -5.12
CA VAL A 393 -0.37 -19.17 -4.11
C VAL A 393 -0.76 -20.04 -2.93
N HIS A 394 -0.07 -19.92 -1.79
CA HIS A 394 -0.34 -20.80 -0.66
C HIS A 394 -0.15 -20.20 0.72
N ASP A 395 -0.85 -20.76 1.71
CA ASP A 395 -0.73 -20.36 3.12
C ASP A 395 -0.97 -18.86 3.39
N ASN A 396 -1.75 -18.19 2.53
CA ASN A 396 -2.13 -16.80 2.73
C ASN A 396 -3.45 -16.69 3.48
N PHE A 397 -3.61 -15.60 4.24
CA PHE A 397 -4.90 -15.14 4.75
C PHE A 397 -5.32 -13.90 3.98
N VAL A 398 -6.45 -13.97 3.26
CA VAL A 398 -6.95 -12.88 2.41
C VAL A 398 -8.39 -12.60 2.73
N GLN A 399 -8.64 -11.50 3.44
CA GLN A 399 -9.97 -11.02 3.78
C GLN A 399 -10.29 -9.74 3.01
N ILE A 400 -11.45 -9.74 2.35
CA ILE A 400 -12.09 -8.56 1.82
C ILE A 400 -13.42 -8.38 2.51
N THR A 401 -13.63 -7.23 3.14
CA THR A 401 -14.92 -6.86 3.72
C THR A 401 -15.43 -5.58 3.09
N GLN A 402 -16.58 -5.67 2.43
CA GLN A 402 -17.33 -4.50 2.03
C GLN A 402 -18.07 -3.94 3.24
N GLU A 403 -17.82 -2.69 3.61
CA GLU A 403 -18.47 -2.03 4.74
C GLU A 403 -19.84 -1.44 4.37
N LEU A 404 -20.47 -0.59 5.21
CA LEU A 404 -21.68 0.21 4.88
C LEU A 404 -21.33 1.54 4.17
N PRO A 405 -22.18 2.20 3.33
CA PRO A 405 -21.70 3.32 2.52
C PRO A 405 -21.44 4.46 3.48
N ARG A 406 -20.22 5.00 3.43
CA ARG A 406 -19.79 6.01 4.40
C ARG A 406 -19.95 7.39 3.77
N ASP A 407 -20.89 8.14 4.33
CA ASP A 407 -21.01 9.59 4.14
C ASP A 407 -20.48 10.24 5.41
N SER A 408 -19.33 10.91 5.32
CA SER A 408 -18.76 11.66 6.45
C SER A 408 -19.48 12.97 6.72
N GLY A 409 -20.40 13.39 5.85
CA GLY A 409 -20.99 14.73 5.92
C GLY A 409 -19.94 15.85 5.76
N GLY A 410 -18.73 15.53 5.30
CA GLY A 410 -17.59 16.45 5.26
C GLY A 410 -16.83 16.58 6.57
N GLU A 411 -17.00 15.67 7.54
CA GLU A 411 -16.17 15.59 8.76
C GLU A 411 -14.84 14.85 8.47
N GLY A 412 -13.76 15.19 9.19
CA GLY A 412 -12.40 14.65 8.98
C GLY A 412 -11.42 15.61 8.31
N THR A 413 -10.22 15.15 7.95
CA THR A 413 -9.15 15.96 7.34
C THR A 413 -8.54 15.24 6.13
N PRO A 414 -7.76 15.92 5.27
CA PRO A 414 -7.01 15.22 4.22
C PRO A 414 -6.06 14.14 4.74
N ASP A 415 -5.58 14.25 5.98
CA ASP A 415 -4.70 13.26 6.60
C ASP A 415 -5.43 11.96 6.95
N ASP A 416 -6.73 12.04 7.27
CA ASP A 416 -7.58 10.87 7.55
C ASP A 416 -8.48 10.48 6.37
N LYS A 417 -8.15 10.95 5.15
CA LYS A 417 -8.95 10.77 3.92
C LYS A 417 -9.39 9.32 3.67
N LEU A 418 -8.59 8.36 4.10
CA LEU A 418 -8.91 6.93 4.02
C LEU A 418 -10.19 6.58 4.77
N THR A 419 -10.40 7.20 5.93
CA THR A 419 -11.59 7.00 6.75
C THR A 419 -12.68 8.01 6.46
N SER A 420 -12.35 9.28 6.24
CA SER A 420 -13.33 10.37 6.10
C SER A 420 -13.80 10.60 4.68
N GLY A 421 -13.02 10.19 3.66
CA GLY A 421 -13.25 10.58 2.28
C GLY A 421 -13.06 12.07 2.00
N VAL A 422 -12.50 12.84 2.95
CA VAL A 422 -12.23 14.29 2.80
C VAL A 422 -10.91 14.49 2.06
N TYR A 423 -10.94 15.24 0.97
CA TYR A 423 -9.77 15.52 0.12
C TYR A 423 -9.26 16.95 0.27
N VAL A 424 -10.17 17.90 0.53
CA VAL A 424 -9.82 19.32 0.65
C VAL A 424 -10.55 19.90 1.86
N ARG A 425 -9.82 20.71 2.62
CA ARG A 425 -10.32 21.64 3.62
C ARG A 425 -9.83 23.02 3.21
N SER A 426 -10.73 23.96 3.01
CA SER A 426 -10.37 25.34 2.64
C SER A 426 -11.49 26.29 3.04
N LYS A 427 -11.34 27.57 2.69
CA LYS A 427 -12.30 28.63 3.00
C LYS A 427 -12.77 29.28 1.71
N ALA A 428 -14.08 29.31 1.50
CA ALA A 428 -14.69 29.94 0.35
C ALA A 428 -14.49 31.46 0.43
N THR A 429 -14.21 32.09 -0.72
CA THR A 429 -14.19 33.54 -0.86
C THR A 429 -15.56 34.10 -1.22
N ALA A 430 -16.43 33.30 -1.86
CA ALA A 430 -17.83 33.64 -2.11
C ALA A 430 -18.72 32.38 -2.21
N VAL A 431 -19.97 32.46 -1.74
CA VAL A 431 -20.98 31.42 -1.97
C VAL A 431 -22.28 32.06 -2.46
N ALA A 432 -22.68 31.71 -3.67
CA ALA A 432 -23.92 32.16 -4.30
C ALA A 432 -24.78 30.96 -4.68
N ALA A 433 -26.06 31.22 -5.01
CA ALA A 433 -26.89 30.19 -5.61
C ALA A 433 -26.20 29.61 -6.85
N GLY A 434 -26.01 28.30 -6.88
CA GLY A 434 -25.37 27.58 -8.00
C GLY A 434 -23.84 27.52 -7.96
N ARG A 435 -23.14 28.24 -7.07
CA ARG A 435 -21.67 28.38 -7.12
C ARG A 435 -21.00 28.63 -5.76
N LEU A 436 -19.90 27.91 -5.51
CA LEU A 436 -18.90 28.25 -4.49
C LEU A 436 -17.60 28.67 -5.17
N THR A 437 -17.00 29.78 -4.74
CA THR A 437 -15.72 30.28 -5.25
C THR A 437 -14.68 30.30 -4.13
N ASP A 438 -13.48 29.84 -4.45
CA ASP A 438 -12.27 29.91 -3.64
C ASP A 438 -11.11 30.35 -4.55
N SER A 439 -10.74 31.63 -4.47
CA SER A 439 -9.70 32.21 -5.33
C SER A 439 -8.27 31.79 -4.97
N THR A 440 -8.09 31.01 -3.91
CA THR A 440 -6.77 30.47 -3.51
C THR A 440 -6.43 29.18 -4.24
N GLN A 441 -7.41 28.60 -4.95
CA GLN A 441 -7.30 27.30 -5.60
C GLN A 441 -6.90 27.43 -7.06
N ALA A 442 -6.38 26.33 -7.62
CA ALA A 442 -6.01 26.20 -9.02
C ALA A 442 -6.32 24.78 -9.54
N TRP A 443 -7.59 24.40 -9.48
CA TRP A 443 -8.02 23.05 -9.84
C TRP A 443 -7.99 22.81 -11.36
N GLU A 444 -7.75 21.56 -11.75
CA GLU A 444 -8.06 21.12 -13.11
C GLU A 444 -9.59 21.20 -13.34
N LYS A 445 -9.98 21.63 -14.54
CA LYS A 445 -11.39 21.67 -14.96
C LYS A 445 -12.06 20.31 -14.72
N ASP A 446 -13.21 20.34 -14.07
CA ASP A 446 -14.04 19.17 -13.73
C ASP A 446 -13.37 18.09 -12.86
N ARG A 447 -12.22 18.38 -12.23
CA ARG A 447 -11.53 17.49 -11.28
C ARG A 447 -12.43 16.96 -10.16
N TRP A 448 -13.35 17.80 -9.68
CA TRP A 448 -14.22 17.52 -8.54
C TRP A 448 -15.64 17.17 -8.95
N LYS A 449 -15.91 17.01 -10.25
CA LYS A 449 -17.22 16.62 -10.74
C LYS A 449 -17.66 15.28 -10.13
N GLY A 450 -18.82 15.27 -9.48
CA GLY A 450 -19.37 14.09 -8.80
C GLY A 450 -19.06 14.00 -7.30
N TYR A 451 -18.11 14.80 -6.79
CA TYR A 451 -17.84 14.92 -5.36
C TYR A 451 -18.92 15.77 -4.66
N TRP A 452 -18.80 15.84 -3.33
CA TRP A 452 -19.71 16.59 -2.46
C TRP A 452 -18.97 17.68 -1.70
N VAL A 453 -19.70 18.75 -1.38
CA VAL A 453 -19.19 19.87 -0.60
C VAL A 453 -20.06 20.09 0.62
N LYS A 454 -19.46 20.04 1.81
CA LYS A 454 -20.08 20.63 3.02
C LYS A 454 -19.51 22.03 3.16
N TYR A 455 -20.35 23.05 2.98
CA TYR A 455 -19.94 24.47 2.92
C TYR A 455 -20.68 25.38 3.91
N SER A 456 -21.63 24.82 4.66
CA SER A 456 -22.33 25.51 5.75
C SER A 456 -22.88 24.48 6.73
N PRO A 457 -22.80 24.72 8.05
CA PRO A 457 -23.37 23.80 9.04
C PRO A 457 -24.89 23.68 8.89
N ALA A 458 -25.59 24.77 8.54
CA ALA A 458 -27.04 24.84 8.46
C ALA A 458 -27.63 24.29 7.15
N LEU A 459 -26.81 24.10 6.12
CA LEU A 459 -27.26 23.67 4.80
C LEU A 459 -26.85 22.21 4.51
N PRO A 460 -27.63 21.49 3.68
CA PRO A 460 -27.23 20.17 3.22
C PRO A 460 -25.97 20.27 2.34
N PRO A 461 -25.14 19.21 2.27
CA PRO A 461 -24.03 19.17 1.32
C PRO A 461 -24.51 19.30 -0.13
N ALA A 462 -23.78 20.05 -0.96
CA ALA A 462 -24.06 20.19 -2.38
C ALA A 462 -23.25 19.18 -3.20
N ARG A 463 -23.87 18.60 -4.23
CA ARG A 463 -23.16 17.77 -5.22
C ARG A 463 -22.55 18.65 -6.31
N ILE A 464 -21.29 18.40 -6.65
CA ILE A 464 -20.55 19.18 -7.66
C ILE A 464 -20.91 18.67 -9.06
N ALA A 465 -21.48 19.54 -9.88
CA ALA A 465 -21.82 19.29 -11.28
C ALA A 465 -20.62 19.53 -12.23
N GLY A 466 -19.67 20.37 -11.81
CA GLY A 466 -18.43 20.67 -12.51
C GLY A 466 -17.62 21.71 -11.74
N ASN A 467 -16.40 21.98 -12.20
CA ASN A 467 -15.57 23.05 -11.63
C ASN A 467 -14.65 23.66 -12.70
N ASP A 468 -14.26 24.91 -12.46
CA ASP A 468 -13.09 25.52 -13.11
C ASP A 468 -11.93 25.61 -12.10
N ALA A 469 -10.95 26.48 -12.35
CA ALA A 469 -9.77 26.62 -11.51
C ALA A 469 -10.06 27.10 -10.09
N THR A 470 -11.10 27.91 -9.89
CA THR A 470 -11.37 28.59 -8.61
C THR A 470 -12.83 28.47 -8.16
N SER A 471 -13.71 27.85 -8.96
CA SER A 471 -15.13 27.76 -8.66
C SER A 471 -15.67 26.35 -8.85
N LEU A 472 -16.52 25.94 -7.91
CA LEU A 472 -17.33 24.74 -7.95
C LEU A 472 -18.76 25.12 -8.35
N PHE A 473 -19.33 24.38 -9.30
CA PHE A 473 -20.69 24.55 -9.77
C PHE A 473 -21.55 23.38 -9.31
N GLY A 474 -22.79 23.65 -8.87
CA GLY A 474 -23.67 22.62 -8.33
C GLY A 474 -24.90 23.21 -7.65
N GLU A 475 -25.59 22.40 -6.85
CA GLU A 475 -26.80 22.80 -6.12
C GLU A 475 -26.48 23.61 -4.85
N PHE A 476 -25.63 24.63 -4.97
CA PHE A 476 -25.32 25.52 -3.86
C PHE A 476 -26.48 26.48 -3.60
N GLN A 477 -26.79 26.68 -2.33
CA GLN A 477 -27.63 27.78 -1.86
C GLN A 477 -26.76 28.94 -1.41
N ALA A 478 -27.24 30.18 -1.58
CA ALA A 478 -26.53 31.36 -1.09
C ALA A 478 -26.29 31.26 0.42
N ALA A 479 -25.07 31.58 0.84
CA ALA A 479 -24.64 31.54 2.24
C ALA A 479 -23.48 32.52 2.43
N GLU A 480 -23.19 32.89 3.67
CA GLU A 480 -21.96 33.62 3.97
C GLU A 480 -20.72 32.78 3.63
N PRO A 481 -19.64 33.39 3.09
CA PRO A 481 -18.40 32.67 2.83
C PRO A 481 -17.81 32.10 4.13
N GLY A 482 -17.38 30.84 4.08
CA GLY A 482 -16.89 30.14 5.26
C GLY A 482 -16.10 28.88 4.90
N ASP A 483 -15.75 28.10 5.92
CA ASP A 483 -15.00 26.87 5.74
C ASP A 483 -15.82 25.84 4.98
N TYR A 484 -15.16 25.11 4.08
CA TYR A 484 -15.76 24.02 3.34
C TYR A 484 -14.85 22.78 3.31
N ALA A 485 -15.49 21.63 3.10
CA ALA A 485 -14.81 20.37 2.84
C ALA A 485 -15.27 19.78 1.51
N LEU A 486 -14.32 19.39 0.66
CA LEU A 486 -14.58 18.52 -0.50
C LEU A 486 -14.37 17.09 -0.07
N TYR A 487 -15.39 16.28 -0.26
CA TYR A 487 -15.36 14.88 0.14
C TYR A 487 -16.11 13.99 -0.84
N MET A 488 -15.79 12.70 -0.80
CA MET A 488 -16.49 11.69 -1.57
C MET A 488 -17.41 10.89 -0.66
N LYS A 489 -18.63 10.60 -1.15
CA LYS A 489 -19.49 9.58 -0.53
C LYS A 489 -19.06 8.22 -1.07
N TRP A 490 -18.58 7.36 -0.18
CA TRP A 490 -18.05 6.07 -0.60
C TRP A 490 -19.16 5.12 -1.06
N GLN A 491 -19.08 4.69 -2.32
CA GLN A 491 -19.82 3.54 -2.83
C GLN A 491 -18.91 2.33 -2.89
N TYR A 492 -19.46 1.13 -2.76
CA TYR A 492 -18.68 -0.10 -2.66
C TYR A 492 -18.46 -0.75 -3.98
N VAL A 493 -17.43 -1.56 -3.98
CA VAL A 493 -17.06 -2.44 -5.07
C VAL A 493 -17.05 -3.88 -4.57
N PRO A 494 -17.47 -4.86 -5.38
CA PRO A 494 -17.56 -6.27 -4.99
C PRO A 494 -16.29 -6.83 -4.34
N ALA A 495 -16.48 -7.74 -3.39
CA ALA A 495 -15.39 -8.49 -2.78
C ALA A 495 -15.07 -9.74 -3.60
N THR A 496 -13.83 -9.83 -4.10
CA THR A 496 -13.31 -11.02 -4.79
C THR A 496 -11.90 -11.37 -4.31
N PRO A 497 -11.75 -12.08 -3.17
CA PRO A 497 -10.46 -12.43 -2.61
C PRO A 497 -9.59 -13.26 -3.55
N LEU A 498 -10.18 -14.16 -4.35
CA LEU A 498 -9.50 -14.87 -5.44
C LEU A 498 -10.15 -14.51 -6.78
N ASN A 499 -9.40 -13.85 -7.65
CA ASN A 499 -9.82 -13.48 -9.00
C ASN A 499 -8.92 -14.14 -10.05
N ILE A 500 -9.52 -14.86 -10.99
CA ILE A 500 -8.81 -15.73 -11.93
C ILE A 500 -9.12 -15.29 -13.37
N ALA A 501 -8.09 -14.77 -14.04
CA ALA A 501 -8.11 -14.36 -15.43
C ALA A 501 -6.84 -14.84 -16.17
N CYS A 502 -6.46 -16.11 -15.96
CA CYS A 502 -5.33 -16.74 -16.66
C CYS A 502 -5.79 -17.27 -18.03
N TYR A 503 -5.13 -16.84 -19.11
CA TYR A 503 -5.63 -17.08 -20.48
C TYR A 503 -4.92 -18.22 -21.21
N ASP A 504 -4.05 -18.96 -20.53
CA ASP A 504 -3.41 -20.16 -21.07
C ASP A 504 -4.06 -21.42 -20.45
N PRO A 505 -4.70 -22.29 -21.26
CA PRO A 505 -5.29 -23.54 -20.79
C PRO A 505 -4.31 -24.50 -20.12
N ASN A 506 -3.00 -24.37 -20.37
CA ASN A 506 -1.95 -25.24 -19.83
C ASN A 506 -1.03 -24.48 -18.85
N ALA A 507 -1.54 -23.43 -18.22
CA ALA A 507 -0.75 -22.57 -17.37
C ALA A 507 -0.21 -23.25 -16.09
N ARG A 508 -0.84 -24.33 -15.60
CA ARG A 508 -0.41 -25.09 -14.42
C ARG A 508 -0.18 -24.21 -13.17
N ASN A 509 -1.10 -23.28 -12.92
CA ASN A 509 -1.08 -22.49 -11.68
C ASN A 509 -1.69 -23.28 -10.51
N GLU A 510 -1.14 -23.11 -9.31
CA GLU A 510 -1.57 -23.80 -8.09
C GLU A 510 -2.02 -22.81 -7.00
N VAL A 511 -3.13 -23.12 -6.34
CA VAL A 511 -3.68 -22.34 -5.22
C VAL A 511 -4.09 -23.30 -4.10
N TYR A 512 -3.37 -23.31 -2.97
CA TYR A 512 -3.64 -24.25 -1.88
C TYR A 512 -3.32 -23.76 -0.48
N GLY A 513 -3.94 -24.33 0.56
CA GLY A 513 -3.65 -23.97 1.95
C GLY A 513 -4.04 -22.55 2.37
N ASN A 514 -4.73 -21.80 1.52
CA ASN A 514 -5.10 -20.41 1.81
C ASN A 514 -6.43 -20.33 2.57
N THR A 515 -6.63 -19.22 3.27
CA THR A 515 -7.95 -18.78 3.74
C THR A 515 -8.38 -17.52 3.00
N PHE A 516 -9.48 -17.62 2.25
CA PHE A 516 -10.09 -16.52 1.50
C PHE A 516 -11.45 -16.16 2.10
N VAL A 517 -11.65 -14.90 2.45
CA VAL A 517 -12.87 -14.40 3.12
C VAL A 517 -13.47 -13.24 2.31
N ALA A 518 -14.66 -13.43 1.75
CA ALA A 518 -15.39 -12.44 0.97
C ALA A 518 -16.68 -12.05 1.71
N LEU A 519 -16.74 -10.86 2.31
CA LEU A 519 -17.91 -10.46 3.09
C LEU A 519 -18.52 -9.17 2.56
N THR A 520 -19.85 -9.11 2.57
CA THR A 520 -20.60 -7.89 2.30
C THR A 520 -21.57 -7.56 3.43
N ARG A 521 -21.68 -6.29 3.79
CA ARG A 521 -22.71 -5.82 4.73
C ARG A 521 -24.01 -5.39 4.04
N CYS A 522 -24.09 -5.49 2.71
CA CYS A 522 -25.31 -5.20 1.97
C CYS A 522 -26.35 -6.32 2.21
N GLY A 523 -27.54 -5.97 2.70
CA GLY A 523 -28.61 -6.95 2.90
C GLY A 523 -29.21 -7.51 1.61
N LYS A 524 -29.13 -6.74 0.53
CA LYS A 524 -29.58 -7.11 -0.82
C LYS A 524 -28.52 -6.68 -1.82
N THR A 525 -28.13 -7.58 -2.71
CA THR A 525 -27.06 -7.32 -3.68
C THR A 525 -27.59 -7.29 -5.10
N ARG A 526 -27.04 -6.40 -5.93
CA ARG A 526 -27.16 -6.50 -7.39
C ARG A 526 -25.93 -7.21 -7.89
N HIS A 527 -26.09 -8.38 -8.50
CA HIS A 527 -24.95 -9.06 -9.12
C HIS A 527 -24.73 -8.55 -10.55
N GLY A 528 -23.95 -7.47 -10.69
CA GLY A 528 -23.60 -6.87 -11.99
C GLY A 528 -22.72 -7.74 -12.89
N GLY A 529 -22.34 -7.20 -14.05
CA GLY A 529 -21.24 -7.73 -14.86
C GLY A 529 -19.90 -7.19 -14.39
N TYR A 530 -18.80 -7.82 -14.83
CA TYR A 530 -17.45 -7.36 -14.49
C TYR A 530 -17.22 -5.93 -14.98
N GLY A 531 -16.86 -5.00 -14.08
CA GLY A 531 -16.72 -3.57 -14.39
C GLY A 531 -18.01 -2.72 -14.33
N ASP A 532 -19.17 -3.32 -14.08
CA ASP A 532 -20.45 -2.64 -13.73
C ASP A 532 -20.99 -3.27 -12.44
N SER A 533 -20.16 -3.20 -11.42
CA SER A 533 -19.92 -4.37 -10.59
C SER A 533 -20.98 -4.63 -9.50
N GLY A 534 -21.97 -3.77 -9.30
CA GLY A 534 -23.03 -4.06 -8.31
C GLY A 534 -22.47 -4.19 -6.88
N GLN A 535 -23.09 -4.99 -5.99
CA GLN A 535 -22.78 -4.99 -4.54
C GLN A 535 -22.53 -6.39 -3.95
N TRP A 536 -22.02 -7.33 -4.73
CA TRP A 536 -21.90 -8.74 -4.33
C TRP A 536 -20.55 -9.11 -3.74
N ALA A 537 -20.49 -10.30 -3.12
CA ALA A 537 -19.25 -10.91 -2.65
C ALA A 537 -19.11 -12.33 -3.22
N ALA A 538 -17.98 -12.66 -3.85
CA ALA A 538 -17.66 -14.02 -4.27
C ALA A 538 -16.28 -14.42 -3.76
N ALA A 539 -16.19 -15.61 -3.17
CA ALA A 539 -14.90 -16.11 -2.69
C ALA A 539 -13.92 -16.37 -3.85
N VAL A 540 -14.43 -16.91 -4.96
CA VAL A 540 -13.71 -17.14 -6.22
C VAL A 540 -14.48 -16.49 -7.38
N TYR A 541 -13.76 -15.76 -8.24
CA TYR A 541 -14.34 -15.15 -9.44
C TYR A 541 -13.51 -15.37 -10.70
N PHE A 542 -14.12 -15.90 -11.76
CA PHE A 542 -13.48 -16.12 -13.06
C PHE A 542 -13.82 -15.01 -14.07
N VAL A 543 -12.81 -14.56 -14.81
CA VAL A 543 -12.91 -13.52 -15.85
C VAL A 543 -12.24 -14.02 -17.12
N GLY A 544 -12.99 -14.06 -18.23
CA GLY A 544 -12.42 -14.38 -19.54
C GLY A 544 -11.82 -15.78 -19.71
N MET A 545 -12.25 -16.77 -18.92
CA MET A 545 -11.77 -18.15 -18.99
C MET A 545 -12.41 -18.94 -20.14
N THR A 546 -12.34 -18.40 -21.36
CA THR A 546 -13.05 -18.90 -22.56
C THR A 546 -12.11 -19.44 -23.65
N HIS A 547 -10.89 -19.81 -23.29
CA HIS A 547 -9.82 -20.20 -24.23
C HIS A 547 -9.70 -21.70 -24.52
N GLY A 548 -10.73 -22.49 -24.19
CA GLY A 548 -10.80 -23.91 -24.49
C GLY A 548 -10.03 -24.80 -23.49
N PRO A 549 -10.23 -26.12 -23.57
CA PRO A 549 -9.65 -27.06 -22.63
C PRO A 549 -8.12 -27.15 -22.78
N ALA A 550 -7.47 -27.61 -21.72
CA ALA A 550 -6.07 -27.99 -21.72
C ALA A 550 -5.81 -29.24 -22.58
N ALA A 551 -4.55 -29.44 -22.98
CA ALA A 551 -4.12 -30.66 -23.66
C ALA A 551 -3.67 -31.71 -22.62
N GLY A 552 -4.05 -32.98 -22.85
CA GLY A 552 -3.62 -34.09 -22.00
C GLY A 552 -4.02 -33.93 -20.54
N ASP A 553 -3.03 -33.98 -19.65
CA ASP A 553 -3.15 -33.80 -18.19
C ASP A 553 -3.05 -32.33 -17.74
N GLY A 554 -2.96 -31.39 -18.67
CA GLY A 554 -2.82 -29.96 -18.38
C GLY A 554 -4.06 -29.37 -17.71
N TYR A 555 -3.86 -28.18 -17.12
CA TYR A 555 -4.91 -27.35 -16.56
C TYR A 555 -4.44 -25.90 -16.50
N ALA A 556 -5.39 -24.96 -16.49
CA ALA A 556 -5.10 -23.53 -16.37
C ALA A 556 -4.79 -23.16 -14.91
N ILE A 557 -5.58 -23.69 -13.99
CA ILE A 557 -5.43 -23.49 -12.56
C ILE A 557 -6.06 -24.64 -11.78
N HIS A 558 -5.40 -25.01 -10.68
CA HIS A 558 -5.86 -25.99 -9.72
C HIS A 558 -5.96 -25.32 -8.34
N VAL A 559 -7.18 -25.32 -7.79
CA VAL A 559 -7.54 -24.68 -6.54
C VAL A 559 -7.95 -25.78 -5.57
N HIS A 560 -7.10 -26.07 -4.58
CA HIS A 560 -7.33 -27.20 -3.69
C HIS A 560 -6.88 -26.98 -2.25
N ASP A 561 -7.49 -27.70 -1.30
CA ASP A 561 -7.13 -27.62 0.12
C ASP A 561 -7.17 -26.18 0.70
N ASN A 562 -8.05 -25.33 0.16
CA ASN A 562 -8.27 -23.98 0.68
C ASN A 562 -9.54 -23.90 1.54
N ARG A 563 -9.59 -22.87 2.38
CA ARG A 563 -10.80 -22.45 3.09
C ARG A 563 -11.37 -21.18 2.45
N PHE A 564 -12.63 -21.25 2.05
CA PHE A 564 -13.41 -20.13 1.51
C PHE A 564 -14.55 -19.78 2.45
N VAL A 565 -14.69 -18.50 2.77
CA VAL A 565 -15.80 -17.97 3.55
C VAL A 565 -16.49 -16.88 2.73
N SER A 566 -17.80 -16.96 2.57
CA SER A 566 -18.60 -15.92 1.93
C SER A 566 -19.99 -15.81 2.56
N ASN A 567 -20.63 -14.66 2.47
CA ASN A 567 -22.05 -14.51 2.86
C ASN A 567 -22.98 -14.26 1.65
N ASP A 568 -22.48 -14.43 0.42
CA ASP A 568 -23.22 -14.24 -0.84
C ASP A 568 -22.95 -15.37 -1.84
N LEU A 569 -21.85 -15.31 -2.60
CA LEU A 569 -21.47 -16.34 -3.58
C LEU A 569 -20.21 -17.10 -3.14
N PHE A 570 -20.14 -18.40 -3.41
CA PHE A 570 -18.87 -19.14 -3.30
C PHE A 570 -18.03 -18.97 -4.55
N VAL A 571 -18.57 -19.37 -5.71
CA VAL A 571 -17.84 -19.38 -6.97
C VAL A 571 -18.70 -18.72 -8.05
N ALA A 572 -18.13 -17.76 -8.76
CA ALA A 572 -18.85 -17.07 -9.83
C ALA A 572 -17.96 -16.77 -11.03
N SER A 573 -18.57 -16.46 -12.16
CA SER A 573 -17.85 -16.04 -13.36
C SER A 573 -18.58 -14.94 -14.11
N GLN A 574 -17.81 -14.20 -14.93
CA GLN A 574 -18.36 -13.22 -15.85
C GLN A 574 -19.16 -13.91 -16.96
N THR A 575 -18.59 -14.96 -17.54
CA THR A 575 -19.14 -15.82 -18.59
C THR A 575 -18.91 -17.29 -18.25
N PRO A 576 -19.66 -18.23 -18.84
CA PRO A 576 -19.38 -19.65 -18.69
C PRO A 576 -17.91 -19.97 -18.99
N VAL A 577 -17.32 -20.81 -18.15
CA VAL A 577 -15.91 -21.22 -18.24
C VAL A 577 -15.84 -22.45 -19.15
N ASN A 578 -14.95 -22.43 -20.15
CA ASN A 578 -14.72 -23.58 -21.05
C ASN A 578 -13.27 -24.12 -20.99
N MET A 579 -12.48 -23.61 -20.05
CA MET A 579 -11.10 -24.03 -19.83
C MET A 579 -11.03 -25.14 -18.78
N THR A 580 -9.97 -25.96 -18.84
CA THR A 580 -9.70 -26.98 -17.82
C THR A 580 -9.29 -26.29 -16.52
N VAL A 581 -10.22 -26.22 -15.58
CA VAL A 581 -10.06 -25.67 -14.23
C VAL A 581 -10.41 -26.77 -13.23
N ARG A 582 -9.58 -26.91 -12.20
CA ARG A 582 -9.79 -27.91 -11.14
C ARG A 582 -10.05 -27.18 -9.83
N ILE A 583 -11.19 -27.45 -9.20
CA ILE A 583 -11.53 -26.94 -7.86
C ILE A 583 -11.86 -28.16 -7.01
N GLU A 584 -10.93 -28.58 -6.16
CA GLU A 584 -10.98 -29.88 -5.50
C GLU A 584 -10.66 -29.78 -4.01
N LYS A 585 -11.29 -30.58 -3.14
CA LYS A 585 -10.94 -30.70 -1.71
C LYS A 585 -10.93 -29.38 -0.92
N ASN A 586 -11.68 -28.36 -1.35
CA ASN A 586 -11.79 -27.10 -0.63
C ASN A 586 -12.93 -27.15 0.40
N LEU A 587 -12.84 -26.28 1.40
CA LEU A 587 -13.87 -26.04 2.40
C LEU A 587 -14.58 -24.71 2.12
N PHE A 588 -15.84 -24.75 1.71
CA PHE A 588 -16.69 -23.57 1.53
C PHE A 588 -17.63 -23.40 2.71
N THR A 589 -17.65 -22.20 3.31
CA THR A 589 -18.48 -21.88 4.47
C THR A 589 -19.31 -20.62 4.23
N LEU A 590 -20.63 -20.73 4.37
CA LEU A 590 -21.51 -19.58 4.41
C LEU A 590 -21.34 -18.87 5.77
N SER A 591 -20.93 -17.60 5.76
CA SER A 591 -20.78 -16.82 6.99
C SER A 591 -22.15 -16.42 7.56
N THR A 592 -22.24 -16.45 8.90
CA THR A 592 -23.37 -15.91 9.66
C THR A 592 -23.12 -14.48 10.16
N VAL A 593 -21.88 -13.97 10.02
CA VAL A 593 -21.49 -12.62 10.43
C VAL A 593 -20.56 -11.98 9.37
N PRO A 594 -21.01 -10.92 8.68
CA PRO A 594 -22.40 -10.46 8.58
C PRO A 594 -23.35 -11.57 8.09
N PRO A 595 -24.67 -11.44 8.34
CA PRO A 595 -25.63 -12.48 7.94
C PRO A 595 -25.59 -12.72 6.42
N PRO A 596 -26.05 -13.90 5.96
CA PRO A 596 -26.21 -14.18 4.54
C PRO A 596 -27.08 -13.13 3.84
N VAL A 597 -26.68 -12.78 2.63
CA VAL A 597 -27.44 -11.87 1.75
C VAL A 597 -28.76 -12.54 1.31
N GLU A 598 -29.81 -11.75 1.12
CA GLU A 598 -31.05 -12.22 0.48
C GLU A 598 -30.76 -12.74 -0.95
N GLY A 599 -31.05 -14.00 -1.21
CA GLY A 599 -30.80 -14.62 -2.52
C GLY A 599 -29.36 -15.11 -2.75
N HIS A 600 -28.58 -15.31 -1.68
CA HIS A 600 -27.28 -15.98 -1.75
C HIS A 600 -27.41 -17.34 -2.46
N THR A 601 -26.40 -17.68 -3.26
CA THR A 601 -26.35 -18.92 -4.05
C THR A 601 -24.90 -19.38 -4.18
N PRO A 602 -24.61 -20.69 -4.15
CA PRO A 602 -23.23 -21.17 -4.17
C PRO A 602 -22.54 -20.79 -5.46
N PHE A 603 -23.24 -20.93 -6.60
CA PHE A 603 -22.69 -20.79 -7.93
C PHE A 603 -23.43 -19.74 -8.75
N ARG A 604 -22.68 -19.09 -9.65
CA ARG A 604 -23.24 -18.15 -10.62
C ARG A 604 -22.47 -18.16 -11.94
N ARG A 605 -23.19 -18.46 -13.03
CA ARG A 605 -22.75 -18.34 -14.44
C ARG A 605 -21.57 -19.21 -14.86
N LEU A 606 -21.24 -20.24 -14.09
CA LEU A 606 -20.05 -21.08 -14.32
C LEU A 606 -20.17 -21.93 -15.58
N GLY A 607 -21.38 -22.42 -15.88
CA GLY A 607 -21.62 -23.42 -16.92
C GLY A 607 -21.69 -24.83 -16.33
N ALA A 608 -22.54 -25.69 -16.90
CA ALA A 608 -22.90 -26.98 -16.32
C ALA A 608 -21.69 -27.90 -16.06
N ASP A 609 -20.73 -27.92 -16.98
CA ASP A 609 -19.56 -28.81 -16.86
C ASP A 609 -18.66 -28.43 -15.67
N LEU A 610 -18.41 -27.13 -15.46
CA LEU A 610 -17.62 -26.67 -14.32
C LEU A 610 -18.38 -26.87 -13.01
N GLU A 611 -19.69 -26.63 -12.97
CA GLU A 611 -20.52 -26.88 -11.79
C GLU A 611 -20.46 -28.37 -11.38
N ALA A 612 -20.63 -29.28 -12.35
CA ALA A 612 -20.53 -30.71 -12.12
C ALA A 612 -19.13 -31.14 -11.62
N SER A 613 -18.07 -30.57 -12.21
CA SER A 613 -16.69 -30.81 -11.79
C SER A 613 -16.44 -30.35 -10.34
N ILE A 614 -16.92 -29.16 -9.96
CA ILE A 614 -16.81 -28.66 -8.58
C ILE A 614 -17.54 -29.57 -7.59
N GLN A 615 -18.74 -30.04 -7.94
CA GLN A 615 -19.49 -30.96 -7.08
C GLN A 615 -18.80 -32.32 -6.92
N ALA A 616 -18.15 -32.83 -7.99
CA ALA A 616 -17.42 -34.09 -7.96
C ALA A 616 -16.02 -34.00 -7.33
N GLY A 617 -15.44 -32.80 -7.23
CA GLY A 617 -14.06 -32.55 -6.79
C GLY A 617 -13.77 -32.79 -5.29
N GLY A 618 -14.70 -33.38 -4.52
CA GLY A 618 -14.50 -33.62 -3.09
C GLY A 618 -14.51 -32.35 -2.22
N ASN A 619 -15.13 -31.26 -2.70
CA ASN A 619 -15.32 -30.05 -1.92
C ASN A 619 -16.39 -30.23 -0.85
N THR A 620 -16.22 -29.58 0.30
CA THR A 620 -17.19 -29.58 1.40
C THR A 620 -17.90 -28.22 1.48
N PHE A 621 -19.23 -28.23 1.63
CA PHE A 621 -20.06 -27.02 1.66
C PHE A 621 -20.87 -26.93 2.96
N HIS A 622 -20.64 -25.89 3.75
CA HIS A 622 -21.39 -25.60 4.98
C HIS A 622 -22.29 -24.39 4.83
N GLY A 623 -23.56 -24.53 5.23
CA GLY A 623 -24.56 -23.45 5.26
C GLY A 623 -25.22 -23.11 3.91
N MET A 624 -24.60 -23.44 2.79
CA MET A 624 -25.16 -23.26 1.43
C MET A 624 -24.71 -24.42 0.54
N LYS A 625 -25.62 -25.16 -0.10
CA LYS A 625 -25.32 -26.33 -0.94
C LYS A 625 -25.52 -26.02 -2.43
N PRO A 626 -24.64 -26.53 -3.32
CA PRO A 626 -24.76 -26.49 -4.78
C PRO A 626 -26.10 -26.91 -5.36
#